data_AF-A0A562RMP6-F1
#
_entry.id   AF-A0A562RMP6-F1
#
_cell.length_a   1.000
_cell.length_b   1.000
_cell.length_c   1.000
_cell.angle_alpha   90.00
_cell.angle_beta   90.00
_cell.angle_gamma   90.00
#
_symmetry.space_group_name_H-M   'P 1'
#
loop_
_entity.id
_entity.type
_entity.pdbx_description
1 polymer ?
#
loop_
_entity_poly.entity_id
_entity_poly.type
_entity_poly.pdbx_seq_one_letter_code
_entity_poly.pdbx_strand_id
1 'polypeptide(L)'
;MSNPMSNPMSNPMSNHMSIASKHLVALAMLAASITNPASAADRFAVTTATLQCGATRYVLASTCRPGKDETELNTCKPQVLTVSHAGKERKATLPELGKALTRETGKAGTLKNLFVVQWGCGRRDAKGGENAVLYYSVGGGNADYSEAFVVYDEAGVVIEDARRADYKAALQDGMDRLKPVRSIMPR
;
A
#
# COMPACT_ATOMS: atom_id res chain seq x y z
N MET A 1 7.65 -68.14 6.66
CA MET A 1 8.38 -68.43 7.91
C MET A 1 8.18 -67.26 8.86
N SER A 2 7.48 -67.54 9.96
CA SER A 2 7.56 -66.97 11.31
C SER A 2 7.81 -65.46 11.54
N ASN A 3 6.76 -64.80 12.04
CA ASN A 3 6.72 -63.71 13.05
C ASN A 3 7.28 -64.21 14.43
N PRO A 4 7.31 -63.46 15.57
CA PRO A 4 6.97 -62.05 15.92
C PRO A 4 7.89 -61.42 17.04
N MET A 5 7.38 -60.37 17.75
CA MET A 5 7.61 -59.97 19.17
C MET A 5 8.74 -58.96 19.47
N SER A 6 8.64 -57.95 20.36
CA SER A 6 7.60 -57.48 21.30
C SER A 6 7.97 -56.09 21.88
N ASN A 7 6.93 -55.33 22.26
CA ASN A 7 6.90 -54.16 23.19
C ASN A 7 7.41 -54.55 24.63
N PRO A 8 7.66 -53.65 25.63
CA PRO A 8 6.67 -52.70 26.15
C PRO A 8 7.14 -51.40 26.91
N MET A 9 6.13 -50.53 27.12
CA MET A 9 5.80 -49.62 28.25
C MET A 9 6.81 -49.35 29.39
N SER A 10 6.80 -48.10 29.91
CA SER A 10 6.30 -47.79 31.28
C SER A 10 6.34 -46.29 31.61
N ASN A 11 5.19 -45.74 32.03
CA ASN A 11 5.03 -44.53 32.83
C ASN A 11 5.41 -44.83 34.30
N PRO A 12 5.66 -43.82 35.15
CA PRO A 12 4.67 -43.60 36.23
C PRO A 12 4.38 -42.13 36.60
N MET A 13 3.20 -41.99 37.19
CA MET A 13 2.57 -40.82 37.83
C MET A 13 3.17 -40.47 39.20
N SER A 14 2.62 -39.39 39.79
CA SER A 14 2.44 -39.10 41.23
C SER A 14 3.57 -38.35 41.94
N ASN A 15 3.35 -37.37 42.84
CA ASN A 15 2.16 -36.94 43.59
C ASN A 15 2.38 -35.54 44.22
N HIS A 16 1.26 -34.88 44.58
CA HIS A 16 0.98 -34.00 45.75
C HIS A 16 2.14 -33.25 46.45
N MET A 17 2.03 -31.98 46.86
CA MET A 17 1.07 -31.48 47.87
C MET A 17 1.28 -29.96 48.12
N SER A 18 0.22 -29.35 48.66
CA SER A 18 -0.05 -27.95 49.00
C SER A 18 0.87 -27.34 50.08
N ILE A 19 1.21 -26.03 49.95
CA ILE A 19 1.42 -25.12 51.10
C ILE A 19 0.84 -23.74 50.77
N ALA A 20 0.11 -23.22 51.76
CA ALA A 20 -0.74 -22.06 51.73
C ALA A 20 -0.01 -20.71 51.91
N SER A 21 -0.73 -19.67 51.48
CA SER A 21 -0.90 -18.37 52.16
C SER A 21 0.33 -17.51 52.40
N LYS A 22 0.34 -16.32 51.77
CA LYS A 22 0.54 -15.04 52.45
C LYS A 22 0.15 -13.88 51.54
N HIS A 23 -0.71 -13.03 52.08
CA HIS A 23 -1.17 -11.79 51.48
C HIS A 23 -0.02 -10.87 51.04
N LEU A 24 -0.11 -10.37 49.82
CA LEU A 24 0.49 -9.10 49.43
C LEU A 24 -0.54 -8.32 48.61
N VAL A 25 -1.09 -7.30 49.26
CA VAL A 25 -1.89 -6.25 48.65
C VAL A 25 -0.95 -5.45 47.74
N ALA A 26 -1.02 -5.68 46.44
CA ALA A 26 -0.40 -4.81 45.46
C ALA A 26 -1.40 -3.68 45.14
N LEU A 27 -1.16 -2.52 45.73
CA LEU A 27 -1.84 -1.28 45.40
C LEU A 27 -1.42 -0.88 43.97
N ALA A 28 -2.16 -1.30 42.95
CA ALA A 28 -1.97 -0.84 41.59
C ALA A 28 -2.48 0.61 41.50
N MET A 29 -1.58 1.58 41.59
CA MET A 29 -1.90 2.94 41.18
C MET A 29 -2.21 2.92 39.68
N LEU A 30 -3.50 3.01 39.33
CA LEU A 30 -3.92 3.46 38.01
C LEU A 30 -3.45 4.91 37.85
N ALA A 31 -2.28 5.10 37.26
CA ALA A 31 -1.98 6.35 36.57
C ALA A 31 -2.87 6.37 35.32
N ALA A 32 -4.09 6.90 35.47
CA ALA A 32 -4.91 7.32 34.35
C ALA A 32 -4.10 8.39 33.61
N SER A 33 -3.35 7.97 32.60
CA SER A 33 -2.79 8.88 31.62
C SER A 33 -3.99 9.46 30.89
N ILE A 34 -4.40 10.67 31.26
CA ILE A 34 -5.31 11.48 30.47
C ILE A 34 -4.53 11.83 29.19
N THR A 35 -4.52 10.91 28.24
CA THR A 35 -4.09 11.20 26.87
C THR A 35 -5.15 12.11 26.30
N ASN A 36 -4.86 13.41 26.32
CA ASN A 36 -5.65 14.42 25.63
C ASN A 36 -5.83 13.93 24.17
N PRO A 37 -7.06 13.61 23.69
CA PRO A 37 -7.27 13.06 22.35
C PRO A 37 -7.09 14.11 21.24
N ALA A 38 -6.61 15.31 21.59
CA ALA A 38 -6.29 16.34 20.63
C ALA A 38 -5.03 15.99 19.83
N SER A 39 -5.21 15.88 18.50
CA SER A 39 -4.17 16.06 17.47
C SER A 39 -3.42 14.81 16.95
N ALA A 40 -4.08 13.65 16.86
CA ALA A 40 -3.66 12.66 15.86
C ALA A 40 -4.07 13.09 14.43
N ALA A 41 -5.16 13.86 14.30
CA ALA A 41 -5.71 14.33 13.03
C ALA A 41 -4.89 15.46 12.36
N ASP A 42 -4.00 16.13 13.11
CA ASP A 42 -3.35 17.36 12.64
C ASP A 42 -1.87 17.18 12.24
N ARG A 43 -1.36 15.94 12.32
CA ARG A 43 0.03 15.63 11.99
C ARG A 43 0.12 14.90 10.65
N PHE A 44 1.19 15.18 9.91
CA PHE A 44 1.55 14.36 8.76
C PHE A 44 1.92 12.95 9.23
N ALA A 45 1.27 11.94 8.66
CA ALA A 45 1.57 10.54 8.85
C ALA A 45 2.10 9.95 7.55
N VAL A 46 3.11 9.07 7.66
CA VAL A 46 3.62 8.29 6.52
C VAL A 46 2.83 6.99 6.45
N THR A 47 2.27 6.69 5.29
CA THR A 47 1.66 5.41 4.97
C THR A 47 2.36 4.78 3.79
N THR A 48 2.63 3.49 3.85
CA THR A 48 3.22 2.73 2.75
C THR A 48 2.21 1.75 2.18
N ALA A 49 2.15 1.68 0.85
CA ALA A 49 1.47 0.64 0.12
C ALA A 49 2.52 -0.19 -0.64
N THR A 50 2.32 -1.49 -0.77
CA THR A 50 3.18 -2.38 -1.56
C THR A 50 2.36 -3.03 -2.67
N LEU A 51 2.94 -3.10 -3.87
CA LEU A 51 2.40 -3.80 -5.03
C LEU A 51 3.49 -4.71 -5.60
N GLN A 52 3.14 -5.94 -5.97
CA GLN A 52 4.06 -6.89 -6.60
C GLN A 52 3.48 -7.24 -7.98
N CYS A 53 4.21 -6.92 -9.05
CA CYS A 53 3.85 -7.27 -10.42
C CYS A 53 4.96 -8.16 -10.99
N GLY A 54 4.65 -9.44 -11.21
CA GLY A 54 5.67 -10.45 -11.52
C GLY A 54 6.85 -10.44 -10.52
N ALA A 55 8.07 -10.26 -11.04
CA ALA A 55 9.29 -10.19 -10.23
C ALA A 55 9.58 -8.79 -9.64
N THR A 56 8.82 -7.76 -10.03
CA THR A 56 9.06 -6.37 -9.59
C THR A 56 8.21 -6.01 -8.39
N ARG A 57 8.88 -5.46 -7.36
CA ARG A 57 8.22 -4.91 -6.17
C ARG A 57 8.15 -3.39 -6.26
N TYR A 58 6.98 -2.83 -6.00
CA TYR A 58 6.72 -1.40 -5.90
C TYR A 58 6.32 -1.05 -4.48
N VAL A 59 6.89 0.02 -3.92
CA VAL A 59 6.53 0.58 -2.62
C VAL A 59 6.22 2.06 -2.80
N LEU A 60 4.98 2.44 -2.49
CA LEU A 60 4.51 3.81 -2.55
C LEU A 60 4.43 4.36 -1.13
N ALA A 61 5.18 5.44 -0.87
CA ALA A 61 5.10 6.18 0.37
C ALA A 61 4.28 7.47 0.17
N SER A 62 3.20 7.59 0.93
CA SER A 62 2.38 8.80 1.00
C SER A 62 2.59 9.45 2.37
N THR A 63 2.88 10.75 2.39
CA THR A 63 2.96 11.53 3.63
C THR A 63 1.82 12.54 3.67
N CYS A 64 0.78 12.24 4.44
CA CYS A 64 -0.47 12.99 4.41
C CYS A 64 -0.94 13.36 5.81
N ARG A 65 -1.58 14.51 5.91
CA ARG A 65 -2.39 14.92 7.06
C ARG A 65 -3.88 14.78 6.68
N PRO A 66 -4.71 14.15 7.52
CA PRO A 66 -6.14 14.06 7.30
C PRO A 66 -6.82 15.42 7.02
N GLY A 67 -7.88 15.41 6.20
CA GLY A 67 -8.85 16.51 6.13
C GLY A 67 -9.63 16.68 7.44
N LYS A 68 -10.38 17.78 7.59
CA LYS A 68 -11.15 18.04 8.82
C LYS A 68 -12.36 17.12 8.98
N ASP A 69 -12.89 16.61 7.86
CA ASP A 69 -14.03 15.70 7.82
C ASP A 69 -13.88 14.65 6.69
N GLU A 70 -14.87 13.77 6.56
CA GLU A 70 -14.89 12.66 5.59
C GLU A 70 -15.10 13.12 4.14
N THR A 71 -15.32 14.41 3.90
CA THR A 71 -15.52 14.98 2.56
C THR A 71 -14.35 15.86 2.11
N GLU A 72 -13.55 16.39 3.05
CA GLU A 72 -12.37 17.18 2.75
C GLU A 72 -11.16 16.30 2.39
N LEU A 73 -10.49 16.63 1.28
CA LEU A 73 -9.27 15.94 0.86
C LEU A 73 -8.16 16.04 1.91
N ASN A 74 -7.35 14.98 2.02
CA ASN A 74 -6.14 15.01 2.82
C ASN A 74 -5.11 15.96 2.20
N THR A 75 -4.33 16.64 3.04
CA THR A 75 -3.17 17.40 2.59
C THR A 75 -1.95 16.47 2.50
N CYS A 76 -1.43 16.23 1.31
CA CYS A 76 -0.30 15.33 1.08
C CYS A 76 0.94 16.05 0.55
N LYS A 77 2.12 15.59 0.96
CA LYS A 77 3.40 15.90 0.28
C LYS A 77 3.53 15.03 -0.97
N PRO A 78 4.38 15.40 -1.95
CA PRO A 78 4.67 14.56 -3.11
C PRO A 78 4.99 13.12 -2.70
N GLN A 79 4.37 12.16 -3.38
CA GLN A 79 4.57 10.74 -3.09
C GLN A 79 5.92 10.26 -3.61
N VAL A 80 6.41 9.19 -3.00
CA VAL A 80 7.66 8.57 -3.40
C VAL A 80 7.40 7.13 -3.78
N LEU A 81 7.83 6.76 -4.99
CA LEU A 81 7.80 5.39 -5.49
C LEU A 81 9.20 4.79 -5.40
N THR A 82 9.31 3.66 -4.72
CA THR A 82 10.50 2.81 -4.75
C THR A 82 10.18 1.54 -5.53
N VAL A 83 11.03 1.18 -6.49
CA VAL A 83 10.88 0.00 -7.34
C VAL A 83 12.11 -0.88 -7.18
N SER A 84 11.89 -2.16 -6.92
CA SER A 84 12.96 -3.16 -6.78
C SER A 84 12.76 -4.28 -7.80
N HIS A 85 13.76 -4.50 -8.66
CA HIS A 85 13.76 -5.55 -9.67
C HIS A 85 15.19 -6.04 -9.95
N ALA A 86 15.37 -7.37 -10.04
CA ALA A 86 16.67 -7.99 -10.32
C ALA A 86 17.84 -7.46 -9.46
N GLY A 87 17.59 -7.24 -8.16
CA GLY A 87 18.58 -6.71 -7.22
C GLY A 87 18.91 -5.22 -7.37
N LYS A 88 18.24 -4.50 -8.28
CA LYS A 88 18.38 -3.06 -8.45
C LYS A 88 17.20 -2.34 -7.81
N GLU A 89 17.47 -1.16 -7.24
CA GLU A 89 16.46 -0.27 -6.69
C GLU A 89 16.44 1.06 -7.44
N ARG A 90 15.24 1.55 -7.75
CA ARG A 90 14.97 2.88 -8.28
C ARG A 90 14.05 3.62 -7.31
N LYS A 91 14.31 4.90 -7.08
CA LYS A 91 13.44 5.77 -6.29
C LYS A 91 13.08 7.01 -7.09
N ALA A 92 11.80 7.39 -7.06
CA ALA A 92 11.30 8.56 -7.77
C ALA A 92 10.27 9.34 -6.95
N THR A 93 10.30 10.66 -7.10
CA THR A 93 9.23 11.54 -6.61
C THR A 93 8.15 11.64 -7.67
N LEU A 94 6.90 11.43 -7.27
CA LEU A 94 5.73 11.44 -8.14
C LEU A 94 5.07 12.84 -8.18
N PRO A 95 4.32 13.18 -9.24
CA PRO A 95 3.98 12.33 -10.39
C PRO A 95 5.09 12.27 -11.45
N GLU A 96 5.33 11.07 -11.98
CA GLU A 96 6.14 10.90 -13.20
C GLU A 96 5.19 10.64 -14.37
N LEU A 97 4.81 11.71 -15.07
CA LEU A 97 3.80 11.60 -16.12
C LEU A 97 4.39 11.24 -17.49
N GLY A 98 5.66 11.52 -17.77
CA GLY A 98 6.20 11.32 -19.13
C GLY A 98 5.27 11.90 -20.21
N LYS A 99 4.96 11.12 -21.25
CA LYS A 99 3.92 11.41 -22.26
C LYS A 99 2.59 10.69 -21.99
N ALA A 100 2.27 10.45 -20.71
CA ALA A 100 1.11 9.68 -20.30
C ALA A 100 -0.21 10.21 -20.87
N LEU A 101 -1.20 9.32 -20.90
CA LEU A 101 -2.58 9.67 -21.18
C LEU A 101 -3.15 10.48 -20.02
N THR A 102 -3.21 11.79 -20.21
CA THR A 102 -3.87 12.72 -19.29
C THR A 102 -5.31 12.98 -19.77
N ARG A 103 -6.24 13.00 -18.83
CA ARG A 103 -7.59 13.52 -19.04
C ARG A 103 -7.78 14.68 -18.08
N GLU A 104 -8.02 15.86 -18.64
CA GLU A 104 -8.32 17.08 -17.88
C GLU A 104 -9.80 17.41 -18.10
N THR A 105 -10.53 17.66 -17.02
CA THR A 105 -11.92 18.11 -17.09
C THR A 105 -12.08 19.32 -16.18
N GLY A 106 -12.30 20.50 -16.78
CA GLY A 106 -12.35 21.79 -16.06
C GLY A 106 -11.05 22.61 -16.17
N LYS A 107 -10.97 23.75 -15.45
CA LYS A 107 -9.71 24.53 -15.33
C LYS A 107 -8.84 23.91 -14.24
N ALA A 108 -8.48 22.66 -14.43
CA ALA A 108 -7.95 21.83 -13.36
C ALA A 108 -6.56 22.28 -12.89
N GLY A 109 -6.36 22.11 -11.58
CA GLY A 109 -5.10 22.38 -10.89
C GLY A 109 -3.92 21.76 -11.63
N THR A 110 -2.77 22.44 -11.56
CA THR A 110 -1.57 22.09 -12.30
C THR A 110 -1.26 20.58 -12.19
N LEU A 111 -1.08 19.88 -13.34
CA LEU A 111 -0.73 18.44 -13.42
C LEU A 111 0.43 18.01 -12.51
N LYS A 112 1.24 18.97 -12.05
CA LYS A 112 2.30 18.83 -11.05
C LYS A 112 1.79 18.39 -9.66
N ASN A 113 0.48 18.50 -9.39
CA ASN A 113 -0.13 18.22 -8.10
C ASN A 113 -0.99 16.93 -8.12
N LEU A 114 -0.73 16.02 -9.06
CA LEU A 114 -1.40 14.74 -9.11
C LEU A 114 -0.83 13.76 -8.08
N PHE A 115 -1.72 12.96 -7.48
CA PHE A 115 -1.35 11.92 -6.54
C PHE A 115 -1.86 10.57 -7.04
N VAL A 116 -1.08 9.51 -6.84
CA VAL A 116 -1.55 8.14 -7.00
C VAL A 116 -2.64 7.91 -5.97
N VAL A 117 -3.83 7.58 -6.44
CA VAL A 117 -5.00 7.24 -5.60
C VAL A 117 -5.42 5.79 -5.80
N GLN A 118 -5.03 5.18 -6.92
CA GLN A 118 -5.17 3.74 -7.14
C GLN A 118 -3.99 3.21 -7.95
N TRP A 119 -3.71 1.91 -7.82
CA TRP A 119 -2.69 1.22 -8.60
C TRP A 119 -2.97 -0.27 -8.73
N GLY A 120 -2.35 -0.93 -9.70
CA GLY A 120 -2.54 -2.36 -9.94
C GLY A 120 -1.50 -2.92 -10.90
N CYS A 121 -1.56 -4.23 -11.13
CA CYS A 121 -0.74 -4.89 -12.12
C CYS A 121 -1.58 -5.18 -13.36
N GLY A 122 -1.02 -4.91 -14.54
CA GLY A 122 -1.61 -5.23 -15.82
C GLY A 122 -0.69 -6.13 -16.62
N ARG A 123 -1.26 -7.17 -17.23
CA ARG A 123 -0.52 -8.07 -18.13
C ARG A 123 -0.07 -7.32 -19.38
N ARG A 124 1.24 -7.30 -19.59
CA ARG A 124 1.91 -6.67 -20.74
C ARG A 124 1.72 -7.47 -22.03
N ASP A 125 1.75 -8.79 -21.91
CA ASP A 125 1.70 -9.72 -23.04
C ASP A 125 1.18 -11.10 -22.61
N ALA A 126 0.89 -11.96 -23.59
CA ALA A 126 0.42 -13.32 -23.36
C ALA A 126 1.47 -14.24 -22.69
N LYS A 127 2.74 -13.81 -22.62
CA LYS A 127 3.84 -14.59 -22.03
C LYS A 127 3.98 -14.35 -20.51
N GLY A 128 3.13 -13.50 -19.93
CA GLY A 128 3.01 -13.34 -18.49
C GLY A 128 3.88 -12.21 -17.89
N GLY A 129 4.43 -11.32 -18.71
CA GLY A 129 5.00 -10.07 -18.20
C GLY A 129 3.91 -9.20 -17.56
N GLU A 130 4.17 -8.64 -16.38
CA GLU A 130 3.26 -7.69 -15.72
C GLU A 130 3.95 -6.33 -15.55
N ASN A 131 3.20 -5.27 -15.82
CA ASN A 131 3.61 -3.89 -15.61
C ASN A 131 2.73 -3.28 -14.51
N ALA A 132 3.25 -2.31 -13.77
CA ALA A 132 2.44 -1.54 -12.84
C ALA A 132 1.64 -0.47 -13.59
N VAL A 133 0.36 -0.35 -13.27
CA VAL A 133 -0.54 0.71 -13.73
C VAL A 133 -0.86 1.59 -12.53
N LEU A 134 -0.49 2.87 -12.61
CA LEU A 134 -0.78 3.87 -11.59
C LEU A 134 -1.85 4.83 -12.12
N TYR A 135 -2.89 5.02 -11.33
CA TYR A 135 -3.92 6.00 -11.55
C TYR A 135 -3.72 7.21 -10.64
N TYR A 136 -3.45 8.32 -11.29
CA TYR A 136 -3.22 9.62 -10.69
C TYR A 136 -4.49 10.45 -10.71
N SER A 137 -4.77 11.17 -9.64
CA SER A 137 -5.89 12.10 -9.56
C SER A 137 -5.57 13.27 -8.63
N VAL A 138 -6.20 14.41 -8.90
CA VAL A 138 -6.36 15.53 -7.97
C VAL A 138 -7.78 16.04 -8.10
N GLY A 139 -8.50 16.18 -6.97
CA GLY A 139 -9.90 16.61 -6.96
C GLY A 139 -10.93 15.48 -7.11
N GLY A 140 -12.21 15.85 -7.14
CA GLY A 140 -13.36 14.95 -7.24
C GLY A 140 -14.68 15.65 -6.86
N GLY A 141 -15.83 15.14 -7.32
CA GLY A 141 -17.14 15.75 -7.08
C GLY A 141 -17.43 16.94 -8.00
N ASN A 142 -17.94 18.05 -7.45
CA ASN A 142 -18.25 19.27 -8.20
C ASN A 142 -17.05 20.22 -8.40
N ALA A 143 -15.86 19.83 -7.94
CA ALA A 143 -14.63 20.60 -8.09
C ALA A 143 -13.88 20.22 -9.37
N ASP A 144 -13.06 21.13 -9.89
CA ASP A 144 -12.16 20.83 -11.01
C ASP A 144 -11.28 19.62 -10.68
N TYR A 145 -11.08 18.73 -11.65
CA TYR A 145 -10.25 17.54 -11.46
C TYR A 145 -9.37 17.24 -12.68
N SER A 146 -8.20 16.67 -12.39
CA SER A 146 -7.31 16.10 -13.39
C SER A 146 -7.02 14.66 -13.03
N GLU A 147 -6.90 13.81 -14.05
CA GLU A 147 -6.54 12.41 -13.90
C GLU A 147 -5.52 11.98 -14.95
N ALA A 148 -4.71 10.99 -14.62
CA ALA A 148 -3.76 10.41 -15.56
C ALA A 148 -3.52 8.92 -15.28
N PHE A 149 -3.33 8.16 -16.35
CA PHE A 149 -2.88 6.77 -16.25
C PHE A 149 -1.44 6.63 -16.74
N VAL A 150 -0.60 6.05 -15.89
CA VAL A 150 0.80 5.80 -16.20
C VAL A 150 1.08 4.31 -16.06
N VAL A 151 1.77 3.76 -17.05
CA VAL A 151 2.25 2.37 -17.02
C VAL A 151 3.75 2.40 -16.81
N TYR A 152 4.23 1.64 -15.82
CA TYR A 152 5.65 1.48 -15.52
C TYR A 152 6.11 0.10 -15.97
N ASP A 153 7.28 0.04 -16.59
CA ASP A 153 7.94 -1.22 -16.88
C ASP A 153 8.53 -1.89 -15.61
N GLU A 154 9.16 -3.05 -15.80
CA GLU A 154 9.76 -3.85 -14.72
C GLU A 154 10.91 -3.14 -14.00
N ALA A 155 11.59 -2.19 -14.66
CA ALA A 155 12.62 -1.34 -14.06
C ALA A 155 12.04 -0.13 -13.32
N GLY A 156 10.72 0.02 -13.35
CA GLY A 156 10.03 1.15 -12.75
C GLY A 156 10.18 2.41 -13.56
N VAL A 157 10.41 2.34 -14.87
CA VAL A 157 10.47 3.49 -15.78
C VAL A 157 9.13 3.64 -16.49
N VAL A 158 8.70 4.88 -16.70
CA VAL A 158 7.45 5.17 -17.41
C VAL A 158 7.55 4.73 -18.87
N ILE A 159 6.57 3.96 -19.34
CA ILE A 159 6.41 3.63 -20.76
C ILE A 159 5.75 4.83 -21.45
N GLU A 160 6.54 5.64 -22.15
CA GLU A 160 6.06 6.91 -22.73
C GLU A 160 5.15 6.77 -23.96
N ASP A 161 5.32 5.74 -24.79
CA ASP A 161 4.53 5.59 -26.01
C ASP A 161 3.27 4.76 -25.75
N ALA A 162 2.16 5.47 -25.50
CA ALA A 162 0.83 4.88 -25.29
C ALA A 162 0.28 4.09 -26.50
N ARG A 163 0.93 4.18 -27.67
CA ARG A 163 0.55 3.39 -28.85
C ARG A 163 1.15 1.99 -28.84
N ARG A 164 2.19 1.75 -28.03
CA ARG A 164 2.80 0.42 -27.93
C ARG A 164 1.75 -0.59 -27.47
N ALA A 165 1.76 -1.78 -28.08
CA ALA A 165 0.81 -2.84 -27.78
C ALA A 165 0.88 -3.27 -26.32
N ASP A 166 2.08 -3.25 -25.76
CA ASP A 166 2.39 -3.69 -24.41
C ASP A 166 1.91 -2.69 -23.34
N TYR A 167 1.94 -1.39 -23.63
CA TYR A 167 1.26 -0.34 -22.85
C TYR A 167 -0.25 -0.56 -22.83
N LYS A 168 -0.87 -0.73 -24.01
CA LYS A 168 -2.33 -0.87 -24.13
C LYS A 168 -2.85 -2.12 -23.43
N ALA A 169 -2.17 -3.25 -23.62
CA ALA A 169 -2.52 -4.50 -22.96
C ALA A 169 -2.44 -4.37 -21.43
N ALA A 170 -1.34 -3.81 -20.92
CA ALA A 170 -1.17 -3.60 -19.49
C ALA A 170 -2.22 -2.63 -18.92
N LEU A 171 -2.48 -1.51 -19.60
CA LEU A 171 -3.48 -0.55 -19.13
C LEU A 171 -4.88 -1.17 -19.10
N GLN A 172 -5.27 -1.87 -20.16
CA GLN A 172 -6.59 -2.51 -20.26
C GLN A 172 -6.79 -3.60 -19.20
N ASP A 173 -5.82 -4.49 -19.02
CA ASP A 173 -5.88 -5.55 -17.98
C ASP A 173 -5.77 -4.97 -16.56
N GLY A 174 -4.96 -3.92 -16.39
CA GLY A 174 -4.68 -3.33 -15.09
C GLY A 174 -5.82 -2.48 -14.54
N MET A 175 -6.63 -1.85 -15.38
CA MET A 175 -7.77 -1.02 -14.97
C MET A 175 -8.76 -1.78 -14.09
N ASP A 176 -9.08 -3.02 -14.45
CA ASP A 176 -10.00 -3.88 -13.68
C ASP A 176 -9.40 -4.41 -12.37
N ARG A 177 -8.09 -4.19 -12.16
CA ARG A 177 -7.29 -4.70 -11.05
C ARG A 177 -6.78 -3.59 -10.13
N LEU A 178 -7.18 -2.34 -10.36
CA LEU A 178 -6.76 -1.20 -9.56
C LEU A 178 -7.29 -1.32 -8.12
N LYS A 179 -6.41 -1.06 -7.17
CA LYS A 179 -6.70 -1.03 -5.74
C LYS A 179 -6.41 0.36 -5.20
N PRO A 180 -7.23 0.86 -4.26
CA PRO A 180 -7.01 2.16 -3.65
C PRO A 180 -5.70 2.19 -2.86
N VAL A 181 -5.04 3.34 -2.87
CA VAL A 181 -3.90 3.66 -2.00
C VAL A 181 -4.26 4.82 -1.08
N ARG A 182 -3.77 4.76 0.17
CA ARG A 182 -3.91 5.89 1.09
C ARG A 182 -3.13 7.09 0.55
N SER A 183 -3.83 8.18 0.29
CA SER A 183 -3.32 9.34 -0.42
C SER A 183 -4.19 10.57 -0.10
N ILE A 184 -4.46 11.43 -1.07
CA ILE A 184 -5.28 12.63 -0.93
C ILE A 184 -6.77 12.34 -0.68
N MET A 185 -7.26 11.15 -1.03
CA MET A 185 -8.68 10.84 -0.88
C MET A 185 -9.08 10.76 0.60
N PRO A 186 -10.27 11.27 0.98
CA PRO A 186 -10.78 11.16 2.34
C PRO A 186 -10.91 9.69 2.76
N ARG A 187 -10.97 9.44 4.07
CA ARG A 187 -11.10 8.08 4.61
C ARG A 187 -12.55 7.62 4.66
#